data_AF-C3SDS5-F1
#
_entry.id   AF-C3SDS5-F1
#
_cell.length_a   1.000
_cell.length_b   1.000
_cell.length_c   1.000
_cell.angle_alpha   90.00
_cell.angle_beta   90.00
_cell.angle_gamma   90.00
#
_symmetry.space_group_name_H-M   'P 1'
#
loop_
_entity.id
_entity.type
_entity.pdbx_description
1 polymer ?
#
loop_
_entity_poly.entity_id
_entity_poly.type
_entity_poly.pdbx_seq_one_letter_code
_entity_poly.pdbx_strand_id
1 'polypeptide(L)'
;MLKIIRAGMYTTVQDGGRHGFRQSGISHCGALDMPALRIANLLVGNDANAPALEITLGQLTVEFETDGWFALTGAGCEARLDDNAVWTGWRLPMKAGQRLTLKRPQHGMRSYLAVAGGIDVPPVMGSCSTDLKVGIGGLEGRLLKDGDRLPIGKAKRDFMEAQGVKQLLWGNRIRALPGPEYHEFDRASQDAFWRSPWQLSSQSNRMGYRLQGQILKRTTDRELLSHGLLPGVVQVPHNGQPIVLMNDAQTTGGYPRIACIIEADMYHLAQIPLGQPIHFVQCSLEEALKARQDQQRYFEQLAWRLHNEN
;
A
#
# COMPACT_ATOMS: atom_id res chain seq x y z
N MET A 1 -13.68 -14.80 14.71
CA MET A 1 -12.59 -15.41 13.89
C MET A 1 -12.88 -15.16 12.42
N LEU A 2 -11.82 -15.04 11.61
CA LEU A 2 -11.90 -14.91 10.15
C LEU A 2 -11.23 -16.12 9.50
N LYS A 3 -12.00 -16.99 8.86
CA LYS A 3 -11.47 -18.20 8.21
C LYS A 3 -11.18 -17.92 6.74
N ILE A 4 -9.97 -18.26 6.29
CA ILE A 4 -9.55 -18.11 4.91
C ILE A 4 -9.91 -19.39 4.15
N ILE A 5 -10.88 -19.30 3.23
CA ILE A 5 -11.25 -20.41 2.35
C ILE A 5 -10.31 -20.45 1.15
N ARG A 6 -10.05 -19.29 0.55
CA ARG A 6 -9.09 -19.10 -0.54
C ARG A 6 -8.29 -17.84 -0.28
N ALA A 7 -6.97 -17.94 -0.16
CA ALA A 7 -6.11 -16.80 0.19
C ALA A 7 -5.79 -15.86 -0.98
N GLY A 8 -5.83 -16.36 -2.22
CA GLY A 8 -5.37 -15.63 -3.40
C GLY A 8 -3.86 -15.72 -3.59
N MET A 9 -3.28 -14.87 -4.44
CA MET A 9 -1.87 -15.00 -4.85
C MET A 9 -0.87 -14.39 -3.88
N TYR A 10 -1.23 -13.28 -3.24
CA TYR A 10 -0.31 -12.49 -2.42
C TYR A 10 -1.11 -11.67 -1.41
N THR A 11 -1.54 -12.35 -0.35
CA THR A 11 -2.35 -11.78 0.73
C THR A 11 -1.59 -11.85 2.05
N THR A 12 -1.51 -10.72 2.74
CA THR A 12 -0.76 -10.56 4.00
C THR A 12 -1.53 -9.71 4.99
N VAL A 13 -1.23 -9.86 6.28
CA VAL A 13 -1.65 -8.90 7.30
C VAL A 13 -0.72 -7.68 7.23
N GLN A 14 -1.28 -6.49 7.06
CA GLN A 14 -0.55 -5.23 7.02
C GLN A 14 -1.16 -4.24 8.01
N ASP A 15 -0.34 -3.38 8.57
CA ASP A 15 -0.76 -2.29 9.46
C ASP A 15 -0.08 -0.98 9.03
N GLY A 16 -0.03 0.03 9.91
CA GLY A 16 0.67 1.30 9.61
C GLY A 16 2.20 1.21 9.48
N GLY A 17 2.80 0.07 9.79
CA GLY A 17 4.22 -0.22 9.62
C GLY A 17 5.02 -0.28 10.93
N ARG A 18 6.22 -0.85 10.80
CA ARG A 18 7.22 -1.09 11.85
C ARG A 18 8.26 0.03 11.88
N HIS A 19 7.96 1.09 12.61
CA HIS A 19 8.78 2.30 12.68
C HIS A 19 9.85 2.22 13.78
N GLY A 20 10.90 3.04 13.67
CA GLY A 20 11.95 3.15 14.71
C GLY A 20 13.18 2.26 14.52
N PHE A 21 13.16 1.30 13.59
CA PHE A 21 14.22 0.28 13.45
C PHE A 21 15.04 0.35 12.15
N ARG A 22 14.84 1.38 11.31
CA ARG A 22 15.55 1.47 10.01
C ARG A 22 17.07 1.55 10.14
N GLN A 23 17.57 2.16 11.22
CA GLN A 23 19.01 2.19 11.53
C GLN A 23 19.59 0.79 11.73
N SER A 24 18.77 -0.18 12.14
CA SER A 24 19.14 -1.58 12.37
C SER A 24 18.85 -2.47 11.15
N GLY A 25 18.55 -1.91 9.98
CA GLY A 25 18.32 -2.68 8.76
C GLY A 25 16.90 -3.23 8.59
N ILE A 26 15.95 -2.86 9.46
CA ILE A 26 14.57 -3.35 9.39
C ILE A 26 13.72 -2.40 8.52
N SER A 27 13.11 -2.96 7.48
CA SER A 27 12.13 -2.27 6.64
C SER A 27 10.84 -2.03 7.41
N HIS A 28 10.21 -0.87 7.19
CA HIS A 28 8.99 -0.55 7.95
C HIS A 28 7.74 -1.28 7.43
N CYS A 29 7.74 -1.81 6.21
CA CYS A 29 6.60 -2.54 5.63
C CYS A 29 5.28 -1.73 5.72
N GLY A 30 4.15 -2.37 6.01
CA GLY A 30 2.83 -1.73 6.04
C GLY A 30 2.17 -1.71 4.67
N ALA A 31 0.92 -1.26 4.62
CA ALA A 31 0.17 -1.20 3.38
C ALA A 31 0.89 -0.35 2.31
N LEU A 32 0.92 -0.81 1.05
CA LEU A 32 1.43 0.02 -0.05
C LEU A 32 0.47 1.19 -0.37
N ASP A 33 -0.84 0.95 -0.29
CA ASP A 33 -1.87 1.98 -0.34
C ASP A 33 -2.33 2.30 1.09
N MET A 34 -1.50 3.06 1.80
CA MET A 34 -1.80 3.51 3.17
C MET A 34 -3.15 4.23 3.29
N PRO A 35 -3.56 5.10 2.34
CA PRO A 35 -4.91 5.68 2.36
C PRO A 35 -6.03 4.65 2.34
N ALA A 36 -5.95 3.63 1.50
CA ALA A 36 -6.97 2.59 1.43
C ALA A 36 -7.09 1.82 2.77
N LEU A 37 -5.97 1.41 3.38
CA LEU A 37 -5.97 0.74 4.68
C LEU A 37 -6.59 1.62 5.77
N ARG A 38 -6.18 2.90 5.82
CA ARG A 38 -6.70 3.85 6.83
C ARG A 38 -8.20 4.07 6.69
N ILE A 39 -8.70 4.26 5.47
CA ILE A 39 -10.13 4.41 5.21
C ILE A 39 -10.89 3.15 5.65
N ALA A 40 -10.38 1.96 5.35
CA ALA A 40 -11.03 0.70 5.75
C ALA A 40 -11.14 0.58 7.27
N ASN A 41 -10.06 0.86 7.99
CA ASN A 41 -10.05 0.81 9.45
C ASN A 41 -10.96 1.87 10.09
N LEU A 42 -10.93 3.11 9.59
CA LEU A 42 -11.78 4.18 10.08
C LEU A 42 -13.26 3.85 9.90
N LEU A 43 -13.65 3.26 8.76
CA LEU A 43 -15.02 2.84 8.49
C LEU A 43 -15.55 1.87 9.55
N VAL A 44 -14.74 0.90 9.99
CA VAL A 44 -15.11 -0.10 11.01
C VAL A 44 -14.79 0.33 12.44
N GLY A 45 -14.37 1.58 12.66
CA GLY A 45 -14.13 2.15 13.98
C GLY A 45 -12.83 1.75 14.65
N ASN A 46 -11.88 1.16 13.92
CA ASN A 46 -10.56 0.84 14.43
C ASN A 46 -9.66 2.09 14.45
N ASP A 47 -8.50 1.99 15.11
CA ASP A 47 -7.40 2.92 14.85
C ASP A 47 -7.03 2.88 13.36
N ALA A 48 -6.72 4.03 12.77
CA ALA A 48 -6.45 4.14 11.33
C ALA A 48 -5.31 3.21 10.87
N ASN A 49 -4.35 2.90 11.74
CA ASN A 49 -3.20 2.06 11.45
C ASN A 49 -3.37 0.61 11.92
N ALA A 50 -4.58 0.19 12.33
CA ALA A 50 -4.83 -1.16 12.82
C ALA A 50 -4.57 -2.24 11.75
N PRO A 51 -4.28 -3.50 12.17
CA PRO A 51 -3.99 -4.58 11.24
C PRO A 51 -5.21 -4.96 10.38
N ALA A 52 -5.02 -4.96 9.07
CA ALA A 52 -6.00 -5.33 8.06
C ALA A 52 -5.34 -6.25 7.00
N LEU A 53 -6.14 -6.92 6.17
CA LEU A 53 -5.58 -7.71 5.07
C LEU A 53 -5.26 -6.82 3.87
N GLU A 54 -4.03 -6.89 3.36
CA GLU A 54 -3.69 -6.44 2.01
C GLU A 54 -3.81 -7.61 1.04
N ILE A 55 -4.54 -7.42 -0.07
CA ILE A 55 -4.92 -8.46 -1.02
C ILE A 55 -4.50 -8.02 -2.42
N THR A 56 -3.61 -8.78 -3.06
CA THR A 56 -3.17 -8.48 -4.44
C THR A 56 -4.01 -9.25 -5.46
N LEU A 57 -4.61 -8.54 -6.41
CA LEU A 57 -5.45 -9.06 -7.50
C LEU A 57 -6.66 -9.88 -7.03
N GLY A 58 -7.21 -9.53 -5.85
CA GLY A 58 -8.43 -10.11 -5.31
C GLY A 58 -8.32 -11.63 -5.14
N GLN A 59 -9.31 -12.36 -5.67
CA GLN A 59 -9.38 -13.83 -5.61
C GLN A 59 -9.31 -14.40 -4.18
N LEU A 60 -9.81 -13.62 -3.22
CA LEU A 60 -9.91 -13.97 -1.82
C LEU A 60 -11.33 -14.52 -1.54
N THR A 61 -11.43 -15.55 -0.72
CA THR A 61 -12.70 -15.94 -0.09
C THR A 61 -12.48 -16.17 1.39
N VAL A 62 -13.27 -15.48 2.21
CA VAL A 62 -13.24 -15.61 3.67
C VAL A 62 -14.63 -15.91 4.22
N GLU A 63 -14.67 -16.66 5.32
CA GLU A 63 -15.89 -16.97 6.07
C GLU A 63 -15.80 -16.29 7.44
N PHE A 64 -16.83 -15.53 7.80
CA PHE A 64 -16.92 -14.88 9.09
C PHE A 64 -17.49 -15.85 10.12
N GLU A 65 -16.83 -16.02 11.27
CA GLU A 65 -17.35 -16.89 12.35
C GLU A 65 -18.02 -16.10 13.48
N THR A 66 -18.08 -14.77 13.34
CA THR A 66 -18.62 -13.84 14.34
C THR A 66 -19.37 -12.72 13.64
N ASP A 67 -20.49 -12.30 14.22
CA ASP A 67 -21.23 -11.10 13.81
C ASP A 67 -20.37 -9.84 13.98
N GLY A 68 -20.61 -8.81 13.16
CA GLY A 68 -19.96 -7.52 13.31
C GLY A 68 -20.04 -6.65 12.07
N TRP A 69 -18.98 -5.88 11.83
CA TRP A 69 -18.86 -4.99 10.68
C TRP A 69 -17.52 -5.19 9.97
N PHE A 70 -17.52 -5.01 8.66
CA PHE A 70 -16.33 -5.02 7.82
C PHE A 70 -16.35 -3.87 6.81
N ALA A 71 -15.20 -3.62 6.19
CA ALA A 71 -15.09 -2.67 5.09
C ALA A 71 -14.08 -3.18 4.05
N LEU A 72 -14.37 -2.87 2.79
CA LEU A 72 -13.46 -3.07 1.66
C LEU A 72 -13.04 -1.72 1.08
N THR A 73 -11.76 -1.55 0.76
CA THR A 73 -11.21 -0.38 0.06
C THR A 73 -10.15 -0.80 -0.95
N GLY A 74 -9.59 0.16 -1.70
CA GLY A 74 -8.62 -0.13 -2.76
C GLY A 74 -9.33 -0.61 -4.03
N ALA A 75 -8.64 -1.45 -4.81
CA ALA A 75 -9.15 -1.97 -6.08
C ALA A 75 -10.52 -2.67 -5.91
N GLY A 76 -11.49 -2.31 -6.76
CA GLY A 76 -12.82 -2.92 -6.79
C GLY A 76 -12.77 -4.32 -7.39
N CYS A 77 -13.10 -5.34 -6.58
CA CYS A 77 -13.02 -6.76 -6.96
C CYS A 77 -14.38 -7.42 -7.19
N GLU A 78 -15.42 -6.63 -7.51
CA GLU A 78 -16.81 -7.11 -7.70
C GLU A 78 -17.24 -8.05 -6.55
N ALA A 79 -17.01 -7.59 -5.32
CA ALA A 79 -17.13 -8.42 -4.13
C ALA A 79 -18.59 -8.83 -3.88
N ARG A 80 -18.78 -10.05 -3.38
CA ARG A 80 -20.09 -10.59 -2.98
C ARG A 80 -20.03 -11.10 -1.55
N LEU A 81 -21.03 -10.74 -0.76
CA LEU A 81 -21.30 -11.32 0.55
C LEU A 81 -22.51 -12.26 0.38
N ASP A 82 -22.23 -13.56 0.35
CA ASP A 82 -23.15 -14.59 -0.14
C ASP A 82 -23.75 -14.19 -1.51
N ASP A 83 -25.06 -13.99 -1.59
CA ASP A 83 -25.77 -13.66 -2.83
C ASP A 83 -25.74 -12.17 -3.19
N ASN A 84 -25.36 -11.30 -2.24
CA ASN A 84 -25.45 -9.85 -2.39
C ASN A 84 -24.13 -9.23 -2.88
N ALA A 85 -24.21 -8.38 -3.91
CA ALA A 85 -23.06 -7.58 -4.33
C ALA A 85 -22.78 -6.48 -3.30
N VAL A 86 -21.51 -6.30 -2.95
CA VAL A 86 -21.04 -5.27 -2.00
C VAL A 86 -19.94 -4.41 -2.63
N TRP A 87 -19.89 -3.14 -2.24
CA TRP A 87 -19.01 -2.14 -2.85
C TRP A 87 -17.97 -1.60 -1.88
N THR A 88 -16.87 -1.09 -2.43
CA THR A 88 -15.78 -0.52 -1.63
C THR A 88 -16.14 0.85 -1.06
N GLY A 89 -15.50 1.25 0.04
CA GLY A 89 -15.71 2.54 0.70
C GLY A 89 -16.94 2.59 1.62
N TRP A 90 -17.43 1.44 2.07
CA TRP A 90 -18.58 1.33 2.98
C TRP A 90 -18.25 0.51 4.22
N ARG A 91 -18.80 0.93 5.36
CA ARG A 91 -18.98 0.08 6.54
C ARG A 91 -20.19 -0.82 6.28
N LEU A 92 -19.97 -2.13 6.28
CA LEU A 92 -20.97 -3.14 5.92
C LEU A 92 -21.16 -4.14 7.06
N PRO A 93 -22.41 -4.56 7.37
CA PRO A 93 -22.64 -5.56 8.39
C PRO A 93 -22.22 -6.95 7.88
N MET A 94 -21.77 -7.81 8.80
CA MET A 94 -21.51 -9.23 8.56
C MET A 94 -22.16 -10.08 9.64
N LYS A 95 -22.65 -11.25 9.25
CA LYS A 95 -23.16 -12.29 10.13
C LYS A 95 -22.24 -13.52 10.14
N ALA A 96 -22.21 -14.22 11.27
CA ALA A 96 -21.54 -15.50 11.36
C ALA A 96 -22.08 -16.49 10.31
N GLY A 97 -21.18 -17.22 9.66
CA GLY A 97 -21.46 -18.17 8.58
C GLY A 97 -21.42 -17.57 7.17
N GLN A 98 -21.44 -16.24 7.03
CA GLN A 98 -21.43 -15.61 5.71
C GLN A 98 -20.05 -15.66 5.05
N ARG A 99 -20.04 -15.70 3.72
CA ARG A 99 -18.82 -15.72 2.91
C ARG A 99 -18.68 -14.46 2.09
N LEU A 100 -17.52 -13.81 2.23
CA LEU A 100 -17.11 -12.70 1.39
C LEU A 100 -16.16 -13.21 0.31
N THR A 101 -16.55 -13.07 -0.95
CA THR A 101 -15.77 -13.48 -2.12
C THR A 101 -15.39 -12.27 -2.97
N LEU A 102 -14.09 -12.11 -3.22
CA LEU A 102 -13.52 -11.12 -4.13
C LEU A 102 -13.07 -11.82 -5.41
N LYS A 103 -13.46 -11.28 -6.57
CA LYS A 103 -12.94 -11.73 -7.87
C LYS A 103 -11.64 -11.01 -8.21
N ARG A 104 -11.07 -11.30 -9.39
CA ARG A 104 -9.96 -10.52 -9.92
C ARG A 104 -10.47 -9.14 -10.36
N PRO A 105 -9.83 -8.03 -9.96
CA PRO A 105 -10.25 -6.70 -10.37
C PRO A 105 -9.90 -6.43 -11.85
N GLN A 106 -10.74 -5.63 -12.51
CA GLN A 106 -10.45 -5.10 -13.86
C GLN A 106 -9.54 -3.86 -13.82
N HIS A 107 -9.63 -3.08 -12.73
CA HIS A 107 -8.86 -1.85 -12.50
C HIS A 107 -8.21 -1.89 -11.12
N GLY A 108 -6.99 -1.37 -11.01
CA GLY A 108 -6.23 -1.41 -9.77
C GLY A 108 -5.53 -2.76 -9.53
N MET A 109 -4.79 -2.86 -8.42
CA MET A 109 -4.00 -4.05 -8.07
C MET A 109 -4.26 -4.55 -6.65
N ARG A 110 -4.46 -3.65 -5.68
CA ARG A 110 -4.49 -4.01 -4.25
C ARG A 110 -5.78 -3.57 -3.59
N SER A 111 -6.42 -4.51 -2.92
CA SER A 111 -7.61 -4.29 -2.09
C SER A 111 -7.27 -4.48 -0.62
N TYR A 112 -8.05 -3.87 0.25
CA TYR A 112 -7.88 -3.99 1.70
C TYR A 112 -9.18 -4.43 2.34
N LEU A 113 -9.09 -5.38 3.27
CA LEU A 113 -10.21 -5.86 4.08
C LEU A 113 -9.93 -5.60 5.56
N ALA A 114 -10.74 -4.73 6.16
CA ALA A 114 -10.73 -4.47 7.59
C ALA A 114 -12.01 -5.03 8.23
N VAL A 115 -11.89 -5.51 9.46
CA VAL A 115 -13.01 -5.98 10.30
C VAL A 115 -12.98 -5.20 11.62
N ALA A 116 -14.16 -4.92 12.18
CA ALA A 116 -14.27 -4.23 13.46
C ALA A 116 -13.54 -5.00 14.57
N GLY A 117 -12.73 -4.30 15.37
CA GLY A 117 -11.83 -4.90 16.37
C GLY A 117 -10.42 -5.20 15.85
N GLY A 118 -10.21 -5.23 14.54
CA GLY A 118 -8.91 -5.50 13.91
C GLY A 118 -8.50 -6.97 13.93
N ILE A 119 -7.43 -7.32 13.22
CA ILE A 119 -6.87 -8.68 13.22
C ILE A 119 -5.91 -8.81 14.41
N ASP A 120 -6.21 -9.74 15.31
CA ASP A 120 -5.52 -9.88 16.60
C ASP A 120 -4.33 -10.85 16.53
N VAL A 121 -3.33 -10.48 15.74
CA VAL A 121 -2.06 -11.21 15.64
C VAL A 121 -0.98 -10.55 16.52
N PRO A 122 0.01 -11.30 17.02
CA PRO A 122 1.04 -10.75 17.90
C PRO A 122 1.80 -9.59 17.24
N PRO A 123 1.86 -8.41 17.87
CA PRO A 123 2.67 -7.30 17.35
C PRO A 123 4.15 -7.61 17.53
N VAL A 124 4.90 -7.67 16.43
CA VAL A 124 6.35 -7.90 16.43
C VAL A 124 7.05 -6.56 16.27
N MET A 125 7.77 -6.13 17.32
CA MET A 125 8.40 -4.81 17.39
C MET A 125 7.40 -3.66 17.17
N GLY A 126 6.25 -3.73 17.84
CA GLY A 126 5.22 -2.68 17.78
C GLY A 126 4.42 -2.62 16.48
N SER A 127 4.52 -3.64 15.60
CA SER A 127 3.76 -3.70 14.34
C SER A 127 3.38 -5.14 13.98
N CYS A 128 2.18 -5.28 13.39
CA CYS A 128 1.65 -6.52 12.85
C CYS A 128 1.92 -6.69 11.34
N SER A 129 2.61 -5.76 10.69
CA SER A 129 2.94 -5.88 9.26
C SER A 129 3.81 -7.09 8.97
N THR A 130 3.40 -7.91 8.00
CA THR A 130 4.20 -9.03 7.50
C THR A 130 5.40 -8.52 6.70
N ASP A 131 6.60 -8.87 7.16
CA ASP A 131 7.84 -8.76 6.39
C ASP A 131 8.21 -10.16 5.88
N LEU A 132 7.98 -10.39 4.58
CA LEU A 132 8.18 -11.69 3.95
C LEU A 132 9.66 -12.02 3.72
N LYS A 133 10.52 -11.00 3.61
CA LYS A 133 11.95 -11.22 3.39
C LYS A 133 12.62 -11.64 4.70
N VAL A 134 12.23 -11.01 5.80
CA VAL A 134 12.76 -11.31 7.13
C VAL A 134 12.03 -12.48 7.79
N GLY A 135 10.76 -12.73 7.43
CA GLY A 135 9.96 -13.82 7.98
C GLY A 135 9.35 -13.47 9.34
N ILE A 136 8.88 -12.23 9.52
CA ILE A 136 8.30 -11.74 10.79
C ILE A 136 6.97 -11.01 10.60
N GLY A 137 6.17 -10.94 11.67
CA GLY A 137 4.90 -10.21 11.70
C GLY A 137 3.76 -10.91 10.96
N GLY A 138 2.55 -10.36 11.07
CA GLY A 138 1.33 -10.96 10.56
C GLY A 138 1.09 -12.37 11.10
N LEU A 139 0.78 -13.30 10.21
CA LEU A 139 0.67 -14.72 10.53
C LEU A 139 1.97 -15.43 10.15
N GLU A 140 2.84 -15.67 11.13
CA GLU A 140 4.08 -16.44 10.99
C GLU A 140 5.06 -15.87 9.94
N GLY A 141 4.99 -14.57 9.62
CA GLY A 141 5.91 -13.94 8.67
C GLY A 141 5.74 -14.36 7.21
N ARG A 142 4.58 -14.91 6.82
CA ARG A 142 4.33 -15.48 5.50
C ARG A 142 3.05 -14.94 4.84
N LEU A 143 2.86 -15.30 3.56
CA LEU A 143 1.58 -15.16 2.88
C LEU A 143 0.53 -16.04 3.57
N LEU A 144 -0.73 -15.59 3.57
CA LEU A 144 -1.86 -16.42 3.98
C LEU A 144 -2.04 -17.59 3.03
N LYS A 145 -2.54 -18.71 3.55
CA LYS A 145 -2.89 -19.91 2.79
C LYS A 145 -4.33 -20.33 3.06
N ASP A 146 -4.85 -21.17 2.17
CA ASP A 146 -6.17 -21.77 2.32
C ASP A 146 -6.23 -22.58 3.63
N GLY A 147 -7.30 -22.38 4.39
CA GLY A 147 -7.52 -23.00 5.70
C GLY A 147 -6.97 -22.23 6.90
N ASP A 148 -6.18 -21.16 6.70
CA ASP A 148 -5.75 -20.30 7.81
C ASP A 148 -6.96 -19.67 8.52
N ARG A 149 -6.83 -19.41 9.83
CA ARG A 149 -7.84 -18.71 10.64
C ARG A 149 -7.17 -17.59 11.41
N LEU A 150 -7.69 -16.38 11.25
CA LEU A 150 -7.17 -15.19 11.91
C LEU A 150 -8.12 -14.79 13.05
N PRO A 151 -7.61 -14.62 14.29
CA PRO A 151 -8.39 -14.04 15.37
C PRO A 151 -8.75 -12.58 15.05
N ILE A 152 -9.96 -12.19 15.48
CA ILE A 152 -10.47 -10.83 15.37
C ILE A 152 -10.53 -10.29 16.79
N GLY A 153 -10.02 -9.07 16.98
CA GLY A 153 -10.04 -8.40 18.27
C GLY A 153 -11.45 -7.98 18.69
N LYS A 154 -11.59 -7.48 19.92
CA LYS A 154 -12.87 -6.95 20.41
C LYS A 154 -13.13 -5.56 19.83
N ALA A 155 -14.25 -5.39 19.14
CA ALA A 155 -14.69 -4.08 18.68
C ALA A 155 -14.90 -3.12 19.86
N LYS A 156 -14.47 -1.86 19.70
CA LYS A 156 -14.61 -0.81 20.72
C LYS A 156 -15.83 0.10 20.47
N ARG A 157 -16.42 0.02 19.29
CA ARG A 157 -17.56 0.82 18.86
C ARG A 157 -18.64 -0.10 18.34
N ASP A 158 -19.87 0.19 18.73
CA ASP A 158 -21.05 -0.40 18.15
C ASP A 158 -21.60 0.55 17.08
N PHE A 159 -22.13 -0.02 16.01
CA PHE A 159 -22.75 0.73 14.92
C PHE A 159 -24.15 0.18 14.69
N MET A 160 -25.08 1.05 14.34
CA MET A 160 -26.44 0.65 13.94
C MET A 160 -26.62 0.64 12.42
N GLU A 161 -25.87 1.47 11.70
CA GLU A 161 -26.09 1.71 10.27
C GLU A 161 -24.81 1.58 9.44
N ALA A 162 -25.00 1.22 8.17
CA ALA A 162 -23.96 1.25 7.15
C ALA A 162 -23.68 2.70 6.73
N GLN A 163 -22.40 3.05 6.56
CA GLN A 163 -22.00 4.38 6.13
C GLN A 163 -20.94 4.32 5.04
N GLY A 164 -21.13 5.15 4.02
CA GLY A 164 -20.24 5.28 2.88
C GLY A 164 -19.36 6.51 2.94
N VAL A 165 -18.13 6.39 2.46
CA VAL A 165 -17.18 7.49 2.33
C VAL A 165 -16.60 7.50 0.93
N LYS A 166 -16.22 8.69 0.45
CA LYS A 166 -15.53 8.82 -0.84
C LYS A 166 -14.12 8.26 -0.68
N GLN A 167 -13.64 7.52 -1.67
CA GLN A 167 -12.24 7.08 -1.73
C GLN A 167 -11.43 8.08 -2.56
N LEU A 168 -10.12 8.08 -2.37
CA LEU A 168 -9.20 8.83 -3.21
C LEU A 168 -9.07 8.14 -4.58
N LEU A 169 -9.04 8.93 -5.64
CA LEU A 169 -8.86 8.40 -7.00
C LEU A 169 -7.40 8.05 -7.25
N TRP A 170 -7.17 7.01 -8.04
CA TRP A 170 -5.83 6.65 -8.51
C TRP A 170 -5.59 7.15 -9.93
N GLY A 171 -4.32 7.34 -10.28
CA GLY A 171 -3.89 7.75 -11.61
C GLY A 171 -2.47 7.28 -11.89
N ASN A 172 -1.99 7.54 -13.10
CA ASN A 172 -0.65 7.18 -13.53
C ASN A 172 0.35 8.35 -13.54
N ARG A 173 -0.08 9.54 -13.09
CA ARG A 173 0.77 10.73 -12.97
C ARG A 173 1.20 10.89 -11.51
N ILE A 174 2.50 10.84 -11.28
CA ILE A 174 3.07 10.76 -9.92
C ILE A 174 4.09 11.86 -9.74
N ARG A 175 3.90 12.70 -8.73
CA ARG A 175 4.81 13.79 -8.41
C ARG A 175 6.10 13.27 -7.78
N ALA A 176 7.23 13.73 -8.29
CA ALA A 176 8.54 13.44 -7.75
C ALA A 176 9.43 14.68 -7.70
N LEU A 177 10.23 14.78 -6.64
CA LEU A 177 11.28 15.77 -6.48
C LEU A 177 12.58 15.26 -7.15
N PRO A 178 13.34 16.11 -7.85
CA PRO A 178 14.69 15.77 -8.28
C PRO A 178 15.56 15.31 -7.11
N GLY A 179 16.30 14.22 -7.31
CA GLY A 179 17.12 13.59 -6.28
C GLY A 179 18.52 14.20 -6.18
N PRO A 180 19.32 13.78 -5.19
CA PRO A 180 20.66 14.33 -4.96
C PRO A 180 21.60 14.16 -6.17
N GLU A 181 21.51 13.02 -6.86
CA GLU A 181 22.34 12.71 -8.03
C GLU A 181 21.69 13.13 -9.36
N TYR A 182 20.60 13.90 -9.35
CA TYR A 182 19.87 14.29 -10.58
C TYR A 182 20.76 15.01 -11.62
N HIS A 183 21.67 15.87 -11.14
CA HIS A 183 22.59 16.64 -11.99
C HIS A 183 23.69 15.79 -12.64
N GLU A 184 23.84 14.53 -12.22
CA GLU A 184 24.80 13.57 -12.79
C GLU A 184 24.25 12.88 -14.05
N PHE A 185 22.99 13.10 -14.41
CA PHE A 185 22.40 12.57 -15.64
C PHE A 185 22.44 13.60 -16.75
N ASP A 186 22.65 13.17 -17.99
CA ASP A 186 22.66 14.08 -19.14
C ASP A 186 21.29 14.74 -19.37
N ARG A 187 21.24 15.81 -20.18
CA ARG A 187 19.99 16.54 -20.44
C ARG A 187 18.90 15.66 -21.05
N ALA A 188 19.27 14.74 -21.95
CA ALA A 188 18.33 13.82 -22.57
C ALA A 188 17.69 12.88 -21.54
N SER A 189 18.46 12.40 -20.56
CA SER A 189 17.98 11.52 -19.48
C SER A 189 17.12 12.27 -18.47
N GLN A 190 17.52 13.50 -18.12
CA GLN A 190 16.71 14.40 -17.29
C GLN A 190 15.34 14.66 -17.94
N ASP A 191 15.32 15.03 -19.22
CA ASP A 191 14.07 15.28 -19.96
C ASP A 191 13.24 14.00 -20.12
N ALA A 192 13.87 12.87 -20.44
CA ALA A 192 13.21 11.58 -20.59
C ALA A 192 12.52 11.14 -19.29
N PHE A 193 13.14 11.38 -18.13
CA PHE A 193 12.54 11.02 -16.84
C PHE A 193 11.16 11.66 -16.64
N TRP A 194 10.98 12.92 -17.05
CA TRP A 194 9.73 13.67 -16.88
C TRP A 194 8.77 13.55 -18.06
N ARG A 195 9.29 13.47 -19.29
CA ARG A 195 8.48 13.53 -20.53
C ARG A 195 8.08 12.17 -21.07
N SER A 196 8.89 11.14 -20.82
CA SER A 196 8.64 9.80 -21.36
C SER A 196 7.83 8.94 -20.36
N PRO A 197 6.96 8.04 -20.85
CA PRO A 197 6.29 7.06 -20.01
C PRO A 197 7.26 5.97 -19.56
N TRP A 198 7.03 5.46 -18.35
CA TRP A 198 7.77 4.35 -17.75
C TRP A 198 6.85 3.15 -17.55
N GLN A 199 7.10 2.04 -18.23
CA GLN A 199 6.28 0.84 -18.12
C GLN A 199 6.63 0.05 -16.86
N LEU A 200 5.62 -0.35 -16.07
CA LEU A 200 5.85 -1.16 -14.88
C LEU A 200 6.20 -2.62 -15.25
N SER A 201 7.38 -3.09 -14.86
CA SER A 201 7.88 -4.44 -15.14
C SER A 201 7.23 -5.50 -14.26
N SER A 202 7.08 -6.73 -14.79
CA SER A 202 6.62 -7.91 -14.05
C SER A 202 7.53 -8.35 -12.89
N GLN A 203 8.77 -7.88 -12.85
CA GLN A 203 9.70 -8.10 -11.73
C GLN A 203 9.41 -7.18 -10.52
N SER A 204 8.40 -6.31 -10.61
CA SER A 204 8.03 -5.39 -9.54
C SER A 204 7.30 -6.11 -8.41
N ASN A 205 7.71 -5.84 -7.18
CA ASN A 205 7.12 -6.44 -5.97
C ASN A 205 7.08 -5.43 -4.82
N ARG A 206 6.73 -5.87 -3.61
CA ARG A 206 6.64 -5.01 -2.42
C ARG A 206 7.95 -4.34 -1.99
N MET A 207 9.10 -4.82 -2.46
CA MET A 207 10.40 -4.20 -2.16
C MET A 207 10.72 -3.07 -3.12
N GLY A 208 10.45 -3.24 -4.42
CA GLY A 208 10.80 -2.25 -5.42
C GLY A 208 10.15 -2.49 -6.77
N TYR A 209 9.80 -1.40 -7.43
CA TYR A 209 9.16 -1.41 -8.73
C TYR A 209 10.22 -1.13 -9.79
N ARG A 210 10.40 -2.07 -10.72
CA ARG A 210 11.35 -1.95 -11.82
C ARG A 210 10.62 -1.34 -13.00
N LEU A 211 11.16 -0.26 -13.53
CA LEU A 211 10.57 0.46 -14.65
C LEU A 211 11.31 0.12 -15.93
N GLN A 212 10.56 0.01 -17.03
CA GLN A 212 11.08 -0.19 -18.37
C GLN A 212 10.84 1.07 -19.19
N GLY A 213 11.89 1.57 -19.84
CA GLY A 213 11.83 2.76 -20.66
C GLY A 213 13.18 3.10 -21.29
N GLN A 214 13.37 4.38 -21.58
CA GLN A 214 14.64 4.88 -22.13
C GLN A 214 15.79 4.64 -21.15
N ILE A 215 16.95 4.21 -21.66
CA ILE A 215 18.17 4.06 -20.86
C ILE A 215 18.65 5.44 -20.44
N LEU A 216 18.68 5.69 -19.13
CA LEU A 216 19.20 6.93 -18.55
C LEU A 216 20.72 6.86 -18.43
N LYS A 217 21.40 7.87 -18.97
CA LYS A 217 22.86 7.97 -19.01
C LYS A 217 23.36 8.90 -17.91
N ARG A 218 24.19 8.34 -17.02
CA ARG A 218 24.95 9.11 -16.04
C ARG A 218 26.27 9.58 -16.67
N THR A 219 26.73 10.76 -16.33
CA THR A 219 27.93 11.42 -16.89
C THR A 219 29.19 11.16 -16.07
N THR A 220 29.05 10.61 -14.87
CA THR A 220 30.15 10.29 -13.95
C THR A 220 30.19 8.80 -13.64
N ASP A 221 31.40 8.28 -13.49
CA ASP A 221 31.69 6.89 -13.07
C ASP A 221 32.07 6.80 -11.58
N ARG A 222 31.88 7.88 -10.79
CA ARG A 222 32.22 7.85 -9.36
C ARG A 222 31.41 6.78 -8.63
N GLU A 223 32.06 6.01 -7.78
CA GLU A 223 31.37 5.09 -6.87
C GLU A 223 30.59 5.87 -5.81
N LEU A 224 29.44 5.34 -5.41
CA LEU A 224 28.67 5.88 -4.30
C LEU A 224 28.84 4.98 -3.07
N LEU A 225 29.28 5.58 -1.97
CA LEU A 225 29.20 4.94 -0.67
C LEU A 225 27.75 4.61 -0.34
N SER A 226 27.53 3.49 0.35
CA SER A 226 26.20 3.10 0.83
C SER A 226 25.57 4.22 1.66
N HIS A 227 24.36 4.62 1.31
CA HIS A 227 23.60 5.67 1.98
C HIS A 227 22.21 5.17 2.40
N GLY A 228 21.58 5.89 3.34
CA GLY A 228 20.25 5.57 3.84
C GLY A 228 19.16 5.79 2.79
N LEU A 229 18.19 4.88 2.75
CA LEU A 229 17.12 4.84 1.76
C LEU A 229 15.73 4.89 2.39
N LEU A 230 14.78 5.37 1.60
CA LEU A 230 13.37 5.42 1.95
C LEU A 230 12.46 5.14 0.76
N PRO A 231 11.23 4.64 1.00
CA PRO A 231 10.26 4.41 -0.06
C PRO A 231 9.99 5.70 -0.83
N GLY A 232 9.84 5.56 -2.15
CA GLY A 232 9.69 6.66 -3.09
C GLY A 232 11.00 7.11 -3.74
N VAL A 233 12.17 6.79 -3.17
CA VAL A 233 13.45 7.02 -3.85
C VAL A 233 13.50 6.21 -5.15
N VAL A 234 13.91 6.88 -6.23
CA VAL A 234 14.07 6.28 -7.56
C VAL A 234 15.56 6.14 -7.85
N GLN A 235 16.06 4.91 -7.80
CA GLN A 235 17.45 4.57 -8.07
C GLN A 235 17.65 4.19 -9.53
N VAL A 236 18.80 4.50 -10.11
CA VAL A 236 19.15 4.13 -11.49
C VAL A 236 20.46 3.32 -11.49
N PRO A 237 20.40 1.98 -11.59
CA PRO A 237 21.60 1.15 -11.71
C PRO A 237 22.31 1.32 -13.06
N HIS A 238 23.43 0.61 -13.25
CA HIS A 238 24.26 0.63 -14.47
C HIS A 238 23.50 0.33 -15.77
N ASN A 239 22.39 -0.41 -15.72
CA ASN A 239 21.56 -0.71 -16.89
C ASN A 239 20.69 0.48 -17.33
N GLY A 240 20.70 1.60 -16.60
CA GLY A 240 19.95 2.82 -16.89
C GLY A 240 18.43 2.71 -16.69
N GLN A 241 17.93 1.60 -16.14
CA GLN A 241 16.50 1.37 -15.91
C GLN A 241 16.13 1.70 -14.45
N PRO A 242 15.22 2.66 -14.21
CA PRO A 242 14.89 3.08 -12.85
C PRO A 242 14.24 1.99 -11.99
N ILE A 243 14.54 2.03 -10.69
CA ILE A 243 13.92 1.21 -9.65
C ILE A 243 13.36 2.13 -8.57
N VAL A 244 12.03 2.12 -8.41
CA VAL A 244 11.34 2.85 -7.34
C VAL A 244 11.31 1.97 -6.09
N LEU A 245 11.83 2.48 -4.97
CA LEU A 245 11.83 1.75 -3.70
C LEU A 245 10.45 1.80 -3.04
N MET A 246 9.97 0.66 -2.57
CA MET A 246 8.68 0.51 -1.90
C MET A 246 8.88 0.17 -0.40
N ASN A 247 7.80 -0.09 0.34
CA ASN A 247 7.84 -0.20 1.80
C ASN A 247 8.77 -1.30 2.35
N ASP A 248 8.94 -2.39 1.61
CA ASP A 248 9.76 -3.54 2.01
C ASP A 248 11.20 -3.42 1.43
N ALA A 249 11.56 -2.26 0.88
CA ALA A 249 12.88 -2.01 0.31
C ALA A 249 14.00 -2.13 1.36
N GLN A 250 15.21 -2.37 0.88
CA GLN A 250 16.45 -2.26 1.66
C GLN A 250 16.60 -0.86 2.27
N THR A 251 17.13 -0.78 3.50
CA THR A 251 17.32 0.49 4.21
C THR A 251 18.58 1.24 3.78
N THR A 252 19.53 0.56 3.11
CA THR A 252 20.76 1.15 2.58
C THR A 252 21.04 0.67 1.15
N GLY A 253 21.76 1.47 0.38
CA GLY A 253 22.21 1.08 -0.96
C GLY A 253 23.16 2.09 -1.60
N GLY A 254 23.78 1.71 -2.71
CA GLY A 254 24.84 2.50 -3.37
C GLY A 254 24.50 2.97 -4.79
N TYR A 255 23.24 2.88 -5.24
CA TYR A 255 22.87 3.38 -6.58
C TYR A 255 22.54 4.88 -6.57
N PRO A 256 22.82 5.61 -7.66
CA PRO A 256 22.47 7.02 -7.79
C PRO A 256 20.95 7.21 -7.78
N ARG A 257 20.49 8.27 -7.11
CA ARG A 257 19.08 8.57 -6.89
C ARG A 257 18.69 9.76 -7.76
N ILE A 258 17.98 9.49 -8.86
CA ILE A 258 17.58 10.52 -9.82
C ILE A 258 16.40 11.35 -9.29
N ALA A 259 15.50 10.76 -8.50
CA ALA A 259 14.32 11.42 -7.97
C ALA A 259 13.84 10.78 -6.66
N CYS A 260 12.92 11.46 -5.98
CA CYS A 260 12.16 10.91 -4.86
C CYS A 260 10.68 11.27 -5.02
N ILE A 261 9.81 10.27 -5.09
CA ILE A 261 8.36 10.42 -5.12
C ILE A 261 7.89 10.99 -3.77
N ILE A 262 6.92 11.90 -3.83
CA ILE A 262 6.36 12.50 -2.61
C ILE A 262 5.44 11.51 -1.88
N GLU A 263 5.43 11.54 -0.55
CA GLU A 263 4.63 10.63 0.28
C GLU A 263 3.14 10.61 -0.13
N ALA A 264 2.58 11.78 -0.46
CA ALA A 264 1.17 11.95 -0.84
C ALA A 264 0.78 11.19 -2.11
N ASP A 265 1.73 10.85 -2.99
CA ASP A 265 1.47 10.19 -4.27
C ASP A 265 1.90 8.72 -4.28
N MET A 266 2.54 8.23 -3.21
CA MET A 266 3.02 6.83 -3.12
C MET A 266 1.90 5.81 -3.30
N TYR A 267 0.69 6.11 -2.82
CA TYR A 267 -0.46 5.21 -2.93
C TYR A 267 -0.91 4.96 -4.38
N HIS A 268 -0.59 5.85 -5.32
CA HIS A 268 -0.87 5.63 -6.73
C HIS A 268 -0.12 4.40 -7.27
N LEU A 269 1.16 4.24 -6.89
CA LEU A 269 1.98 3.11 -7.33
C LEU A 269 1.36 1.77 -6.96
N ALA A 270 0.75 1.68 -5.78
CA ALA A 270 0.16 0.45 -5.26
C ALA A 270 -0.93 -0.12 -6.17
N GLN A 271 -1.56 0.71 -7.00
CA GLN A 271 -2.68 0.35 -7.87
C GLN A 271 -2.34 0.21 -9.35
N ILE A 272 -1.14 0.63 -9.78
CA ILE A 272 -0.78 0.59 -11.20
C ILE A 272 -0.61 -0.88 -11.64
N PRO A 273 -1.40 -1.36 -12.63
CA PRO A 273 -1.24 -2.72 -13.12
C PRO A 273 0.11 -2.96 -13.78
N LEU A 274 0.61 -4.19 -13.72
CA LEU A 274 1.80 -4.60 -14.48
C LEU A 274 1.58 -4.32 -15.98
N GLY A 275 2.61 -3.77 -16.63
CA GLY A 275 2.56 -3.39 -18.04
C GLY A 275 1.91 -2.04 -18.34
N GLN A 276 1.27 -1.38 -17.36
CA GLN A 276 0.75 -0.03 -17.53
C GLN A 276 1.85 1.03 -17.34
N PRO A 277 1.74 2.20 -18.03
CA PRO A 277 2.73 3.25 -17.94
C PRO A 277 2.55 4.11 -16.69
N ILE A 278 3.65 4.66 -16.21
CA ILE A 278 3.78 5.66 -15.14
C ILE A 278 4.40 6.92 -15.74
N HIS A 279 3.89 8.09 -15.39
CA HIS A 279 4.43 9.38 -15.79
C HIS A 279 4.87 10.16 -14.55
N PHE A 280 6.14 10.55 -14.51
CA PHE A 280 6.63 11.40 -13.44
C PHE A 280 6.30 12.86 -13.72
N VAL A 281 5.88 13.57 -12.69
CA VAL A 281 5.62 15.00 -12.71
C VAL A 281 6.62 15.67 -11.80
N GLN A 282 7.39 16.62 -12.32
CA GLN A 282 8.34 17.36 -11.51
C GLN A 282 7.57 18.20 -10.47
N CYS A 283 7.99 18.12 -9.22
CA CYS A 283 7.33 18.75 -8.07
C CYS A 283 8.28 19.74 -7.39
N SER A 284 7.74 20.77 -6.75
CA SER A 284 8.46 21.63 -5.80
C SER A 284 8.31 21.13 -4.36
N LEU A 285 9.20 21.58 -3.47
CA LEU A 285 9.13 21.21 -2.05
C LEU A 285 7.82 21.70 -1.40
N GLU A 286 7.37 22.92 -1.72
CA GLU A 286 6.14 23.49 -1.18
C GLU A 286 4.91 22.68 -1.61
N GLU A 287 4.81 22.33 -2.89
CA GLU A 287 3.72 21.47 -3.39
C GLU A 287 3.74 20.09 -2.73
N ALA A 288 4.91 19.52 -2.48
CA ALA A 288 5.07 18.24 -1.80
C ALA A 288 4.57 18.30 -0.34
N LEU A 289 4.97 19.35 0.40
CA LEU A 289 4.56 19.56 1.79
C LEU A 289 3.06 19.84 1.90
N LYS A 290 2.53 20.70 1.02
CA LYS A 290 1.10 20.99 0.95
C LYS A 290 0.28 19.74 0.64
N ALA A 291 0.69 18.95 -0.35
CA ALA A 291 0.00 17.71 -0.70
C ALA A 291 -0.04 16.70 0.45
N ARG A 292 1.06 16.60 1.21
CA ARG A 292 1.13 15.76 2.41
C ARG A 292 0.16 16.25 3.49
N GLN A 293 0.13 17.55 3.76
CA GLN A 293 -0.80 18.15 4.72
C GLN A 293 -2.27 17.97 4.31
N ASP A 294 -2.59 18.18 3.03
CA ASP A 294 -3.95 18.03 2.52
C ASP A 294 -4.44 16.58 2.67
N GLN A 295 -3.57 15.58 2.45
CA GLN A 295 -3.91 14.18 2.68
C GLN A 295 -4.05 13.84 4.18
N GLN A 296 -3.21 14.41 5.05
CA GLN A 296 -3.35 14.23 6.50
C GLN A 296 -4.67 14.82 7.03
N ARG A 297 -4.99 16.06 6.63
CA ARG A 297 -6.25 16.76 6.96
C ARG A 297 -7.46 15.99 6.46
N TYR A 298 -7.37 15.36 5.28
CA TYR A 298 -8.43 14.49 4.77
C TYR A 298 -8.78 13.36 5.75
N PHE A 299 -7.79 12.70 6.35
CA PHE A 299 -8.06 11.65 7.34
C PHE A 299 -8.63 12.18 8.65
N GLU A 300 -8.21 13.37 9.09
CA GLU A 300 -8.80 14.03 10.27
C GLU A 300 -10.27 14.37 10.05
N GLN A 301 -10.62 14.92 8.87
CA GLN A 301 -12.00 15.20 8.48
C GLN A 301 -12.84 13.92 8.39
N LEU A 302 -12.27 12.87 7.82
CA LEU A 302 -12.91 11.56 7.70
C LEU A 302 -13.19 10.95 9.08
N ALA A 303 -12.21 10.99 9.98
CA ALA A 303 -12.35 10.50 11.34
C ALA A 303 -13.44 11.28 12.10
N TRP A 304 -13.46 12.62 12.01
CA TRP A 304 -14.49 13.44 12.65
C TRP A 304 -15.90 13.08 12.16
N ARG A 305 -16.08 12.92 10.85
CA ARG A 305 -17.37 12.52 10.24
C ARG A 305 -17.83 11.13 10.71
N LEU A 306 -16.91 10.18 10.89
CA LEU A 306 -17.22 8.81 11.31
C LEU A 306 -17.34 8.66 12.85
N HIS A 307 -16.81 9.61 13.63
CA HIS A 307 -16.89 9.60 15.09
C HIS A 307 -18.16 10.25 15.63
N ASN A 308 -18.65 11.32 15.00
CA ASN A 308 -19.82 12.06 15.47
C ASN A 308 -21.15 11.49 14.92
N GLU A 309 -21.24 10.17 14.77
CA GLU A 309 -22.45 9.46 14.32
C GLU A 309 -23.46 9.22 15.48
N ASN A 310 -23.41 10.03 16.55
CA ASN A 310 -24.36 9.99 17.67
C ASN A 310 -25.38 11.11 17.57
#